data_AF-A0A961JRF9-F1
#
_entry.id   AF-A0A961JRF9-F1
#
_cell.length_a   1.000
_cell.length_b   1.000
_cell.length_c   1.000
_cell.angle_alpha   90.00
_cell.angle_beta   90.00
_cell.angle_gamma   90.00
#
_symmetry.space_group_name_H-M   'P 1'
#
loop_
_entity.id
_entity.type
_entity.pdbx_description
1 polymer ?
#
loop_
_entity_poly.entity_id
_entity_poly.type
_entity_poly.pdbx_seq_one_letter_code
_entity_poly.pdbx_strand_id
1 'polypeptide(L)'
;MAVKLSNATLGQLPGDVARPTYDRSKLTPGILHIGLGNFHRAHQSWYMHRLMQQGLAQDWAIIGAGVRPYDEAQRLKLAAQDHLTTLIELDPSGTSAEVVGSMIDYLPVTEGNTALIDRMAQSDIRIVALTVTEGGYYIDPATKTFDAAHPDIVHDAAHPEAPKTAFGAMVAALRMRRDSGVGPFTGQSCDNLQGNG
;
A
#
# COMPACT_ATOMS: atom_id res chain seq x y z
N MET A 1 8.47 -26.58 -15.94
CA MET A 1 9.28 -25.37 -15.69
C MET A 1 8.45 -24.42 -14.85
N ALA A 2 9.05 -23.70 -13.91
CA ALA A 2 8.34 -22.67 -13.15
C ALA A 2 7.97 -21.49 -14.08
N VAL A 3 6.70 -21.10 -14.11
CA VAL A 3 6.22 -19.94 -14.88
C VAL A 3 6.45 -18.70 -14.04
N LYS A 4 7.24 -17.74 -14.55
CA LYS A 4 7.40 -16.44 -13.88
C LYS A 4 6.07 -15.70 -13.89
N LEU A 5 5.61 -15.21 -12.74
CA LEU A 5 4.36 -14.46 -12.64
C LEU A 5 4.50 -13.09 -13.31
N SER A 6 3.56 -12.76 -14.19
CA SER A 6 3.40 -11.47 -14.89
C SER A 6 2.03 -11.46 -15.58
N ASN A 7 1.54 -10.30 -16.00
CA ASN A 7 0.34 -10.19 -16.83
C ASN A 7 0.44 -11.05 -18.10
N ALA A 8 1.61 -11.04 -18.76
CA ALA A 8 1.85 -11.78 -20.00
C ALA A 8 1.80 -13.31 -19.84
N THR A 9 2.03 -13.81 -18.62
CA THR A 9 2.12 -15.25 -18.32
C THR A 9 0.93 -15.77 -17.50
N LEU A 10 -0.04 -14.92 -17.12
CA LEU A 10 -1.24 -15.34 -16.38
C LEU A 10 -1.96 -16.50 -17.06
N GLY A 11 -2.09 -16.48 -18.39
CA GLY A 11 -2.72 -17.55 -19.17
C GLY A 11 -2.02 -18.91 -19.07
N GLN A 12 -0.74 -18.93 -18.70
CA GLN A 12 0.13 -20.11 -18.72
C GLN A 12 0.23 -20.83 -17.36
N LEU A 13 -0.40 -20.29 -16.31
CA LEU A 13 -0.38 -20.92 -14.99
C LEU A 13 -1.14 -22.27 -15.02
N PRO A 14 -0.96 -23.13 -14.01
CA PRO A 14 -1.81 -24.31 -13.80
C PRO A 14 -3.30 -23.95 -13.67
N GLY A 15 -4.19 -24.84 -14.11
CA GLY A 15 -5.64 -24.59 -14.18
C GLY A 15 -6.34 -24.49 -12.81
N ASP A 16 -5.72 -25.02 -11.78
CA ASP A 16 -6.14 -24.95 -10.36
C ASP A 16 -5.72 -23.65 -9.66
N VAL A 17 -4.88 -22.82 -10.28
CA VAL A 17 -4.54 -21.49 -9.78
C VAL A 17 -5.58 -20.48 -10.25
N ALA A 18 -6.36 -19.94 -9.32
CA ALA A 18 -7.33 -18.88 -9.59
C ALA A 18 -6.62 -17.59 -10.01
N ARG A 19 -7.27 -16.79 -10.88
CA ARG A 19 -6.66 -15.62 -11.54
C ARG A 19 -7.65 -14.46 -11.60
N PRO A 20 -7.16 -13.22 -11.82
CA PRO A 20 -8.03 -12.10 -12.14
C PRO A 20 -8.92 -12.41 -13.36
N THR A 21 -10.23 -12.29 -13.19
CA THR A 21 -11.24 -12.35 -14.27
C THR A 21 -11.57 -10.96 -14.83
N TYR A 22 -11.05 -9.91 -14.19
CA TYR A 22 -11.18 -8.52 -14.59
C TYR A 22 -9.95 -8.04 -15.38
N ASP A 23 -10.17 -7.04 -16.24
CA ASP A 23 -9.11 -6.42 -17.03
C ASP A 23 -8.32 -5.42 -16.17
N ARG A 24 -7.13 -5.83 -15.72
CA ARG A 24 -6.24 -5.01 -14.90
C ARG A 24 -5.82 -3.70 -15.56
N SER A 25 -5.81 -3.64 -16.90
CA SER A 25 -5.41 -2.41 -17.62
C SER A 25 -6.43 -1.29 -17.52
N LYS A 26 -7.67 -1.61 -17.10
CA LYS A 26 -8.77 -0.64 -16.91
C LYS A 26 -8.89 -0.14 -15.47
N LEU A 27 -8.12 -0.72 -14.55
CA LEU A 27 -8.16 -0.29 -13.16
C LEU A 27 -7.61 1.13 -13.01
N THR A 28 -8.29 1.94 -12.22
CA THR A 28 -7.76 3.23 -11.77
C THR A 28 -7.51 3.18 -10.26
N PRO A 29 -6.50 3.91 -9.78
CA PRO A 29 -6.14 3.92 -8.38
C PRO A 29 -7.16 4.69 -7.52
N GLY A 30 -7.37 4.21 -6.30
CA GLY A 30 -8.15 4.90 -5.27
C GLY A 30 -7.56 4.82 -3.87
N ILE A 31 -6.60 3.90 -3.67
CA ILE A 31 -5.96 3.62 -2.40
C ILE A 31 -4.45 3.72 -2.59
N LEU A 32 -3.79 4.44 -1.69
CA LEU A 32 -2.35 4.35 -1.51
C LEU A 32 -2.08 3.59 -0.21
N HIS A 33 -1.27 2.52 -0.25
CA HIS A 33 -0.98 1.70 0.93
C HIS A 33 0.50 1.79 1.30
N ILE A 34 0.80 2.24 2.52
CA ILE A 34 2.17 2.36 3.05
C ILE A 34 2.49 1.14 3.90
N GLY A 35 3.59 0.46 3.55
CA GLY A 35 4.05 -0.77 4.21
C GLY A 35 3.47 -2.01 3.54
N LEU A 36 4.22 -2.66 2.65
CA LEU A 36 3.71 -3.74 1.80
C LEU A 36 3.96 -5.12 2.40
N GLY A 37 3.59 -5.31 3.67
CA GLY A 37 3.81 -6.56 4.39
C GLY A 37 3.03 -7.76 3.83
N ASN A 38 3.29 -8.94 4.40
CA ASN A 38 2.50 -10.15 4.10
C ASN A 38 1.02 -9.96 4.44
N PHE A 39 0.73 -9.32 5.58
CA PHE A 39 -0.64 -9.05 5.99
C PHE A 39 -1.40 -8.22 4.96
N HIS A 40 -0.79 -7.16 4.42
CA HIS A 40 -1.44 -6.34 3.39
C HIS A 40 -1.84 -7.14 2.15
N ARG A 41 -0.88 -7.91 1.63
CA ARG A 41 -1.08 -8.72 0.42
C ARG A 41 -2.11 -9.83 0.63
N ALA A 42 -2.17 -10.39 1.84
CA ALA A 42 -3.11 -11.44 2.20
C ALA A 42 -4.50 -10.92 2.62
N HIS A 43 -4.63 -9.64 2.97
CA HIS A 43 -5.86 -9.09 3.55
C HIS A 43 -6.45 -7.95 2.73
N GLN A 44 -5.95 -6.71 2.85
CA GLN A 44 -6.57 -5.55 2.17
C GLN A 44 -6.50 -5.69 0.65
N SER A 45 -5.33 -6.09 0.13
CA SER A 45 -5.14 -6.32 -1.31
C SER A 45 -6.06 -7.43 -1.83
N TRP A 46 -6.20 -8.50 -1.06
CA TRP A 46 -7.09 -9.61 -1.39
C TRP A 46 -8.56 -9.19 -1.42
N TYR A 47 -9.07 -8.48 -0.41
CA TYR A 47 -10.45 -7.99 -0.41
C TYR A 47 -10.76 -7.08 -1.61
N MET A 48 -9.82 -6.18 -1.98
CA MET A 48 -9.99 -5.38 -3.19
C MET A 48 -10.03 -6.23 -4.45
N HIS A 49 -9.17 -7.24 -4.55
CA HIS A 49 -9.22 -8.21 -5.64
C HIS A 49 -10.56 -8.93 -5.69
N ARG A 50 -11.11 -9.39 -4.55
CA ARG A 50 -12.42 -10.05 -4.49
C ARG A 50 -13.58 -9.17 -4.96
N LEU A 51 -13.53 -7.86 -4.71
CA LEU A 51 -14.52 -6.91 -5.26
C LEU A 51 -14.37 -6.77 -6.77
N MET A 52 -13.14 -6.67 -7.27
CA MET A 52 -12.86 -6.59 -8.71
C MET A 52 -13.26 -7.87 -9.47
N GLN A 53 -13.11 -9.05 -8.86
CA GLN A 53 -13.61 -10.32 -9.40
C GLN A 53 -15.14 -10.30 -9.61
N GLN A 54 -15.87 -9.49 -8.82
CA GLN A 54 -17.33 -9.28 -8.96
C GLN A 54 -17.68 -8.14 -9.93
N GLY A 55 -16.69 -7.56 -10.62
CA GLY A 55 -16.87 -6.41 -11.51
C GLY A 55 -17.01 -5.07 -10.80
N LEU A 56 -16.82 -5.02 -9.47
CA LEU A 56 -16.96 -3.83 -8.64
C LEU A 56 -15.61 -3.16 -8.36
N ALA A 57 -15.66 -1.91 -7.86
CA ALA A 57 -14.50 -1.19 -7.31
C ALA A 57 -13.26 -1.12 -8.23
N GLN A 58 -13.47 -1.04 -9.54
CA GLN A 58 -12.39 -0.94 -10.53
C GLN A 58 -11.61 0.39 -10.43
N ASP A 59 -12.18 1.39 -9.75
CA ASP A 59 -11.56 2.67 -9.44
C ASP A 59 -10.81 2.71 -8.10
N TRP A 60 -10.71 1.58 -7.40
CA TRP A 60 -10.09 1.46 -6.08
C TRP A 60 -8.80 0.64 -6.09
N ALA A 61 -8.10 0.59 -7.21
CA ALA A 61 -6.83 -0.11 -7.26
C ALA A 61 -5.80 0.50 -6.31
N ILE A 62 -4.88 -0.36 -5.88
CA ILE A 62 -3.89 -0.02 -4.86
C ILE A 62 -2.60 0.40 -5.53
N ILE A 63 -2.02 1.49 -5.02
CA ILE A 63 -0.64 1.86 -5.26
C ILE A 63 0.14 1.60 -3.97
N GLY A 64 1.18 0.77 -4.05
CA GLY A 64 2.07 0.53 -2.93
C GLY A 64 3.02 1.71 -2.70
N ALA A 65 3.40 1.93 -1.44
CA ALA A 65 4.42 2.87 -1.04
C ALA A 65 5.22 2.37 0.18
N GLY A 66 6.43 2.91 0.31
CA GLY A 66 7.33 2.67 1.43
C GLY A 66 8.14 3.92 1.76
N VAL A 67 8.69 3.97 2.96
CA VAL A 67 9.47 5.11 3.48
C VAL A 67 10.83 4.66 4.05
N ARG A 68 11.17 3.38 3.94
CA ARG A 68 12.42 2.82 4.43
C ARG A 68 13.26 2.29 3.26
N PRO A 69 14.60 2.35 3.31
CA PRO A 69 15.45 1.89 2.20
C PRO A 69 15.20 0.44 1.74
N TYR A 70 14.80 -0.46 2.65
CA TYR A 70 14.51 -1.86 2.29
C TYR A 70 13.24 -2.02 1.43
N ASP A 71 12.35 -1.04 1.44
CA ASP A 71 11.11 -1.03 0.66
C ASP A 71 11.40 -0.99 -0.84
N GLU A 72 12.51 -0.37 -1.27
CA GLU A 72 12.90 -0.28 -2.67
C GLU A 72 13.19 -1.65 -3.28
N ALA A 73 13.84 -2.55 -2.52
CA ALA A 73 14.08 -3.91 -2.97
C ALA A 73 12.76 -4.68 -3.17
N GLN A 74 11.74 -4.41 -2.35
CA GLN A 74 10.42 -5.00 -2.50
C GLN A 74 9.68 -4.40 -3.70
N ARG A 75 9.77 -3.09 -3.91
CA ARG A 75 9.21 -2.39 -5.07
C ARG A 75 9.68 -2.99 -6.38
N LEU A 76 11.00 -3.16 -6.54
CA LEU A 76 11.59 -3.76 -7.74
C LEU A 76 11.13 -5.20 -7.96
N LYS A 77 11.01 -6.00 -6.89
CA LYS A 77 10.49 -7.38 -6.98
C LYS A 77 9.05 -7.41 -7.49
N LEU A 78 8.17 -6.56 -6.94
CA LEU A 78 6.77 -6.50 -7.35
C LEU A 78 6.61 -5.92 -8.75
N ALA A 79 7.39 -4.91 -9.13
CA ALA A 79 7.39 -4.36 -10.48
C ALA A 79 7.78 -5.41 -11.54
N ALA A 80 8.74 -6.29 -11.23
CA ALA A 80 9.19 -7.37 -12.13
C ALA A 80 8.12 -8.45 -12.41
N GLN A 81 6.97 -8.39 -11.73
CA GLN A 81 5.82 -9.28 -11.89
C GLN A 81 4.51 -8.49 -12.06
N ASP A 82 4.58 -7.28 -12.61
CA ASP A 82 3.45 -6.38 -12.87
C ASP A 82 2.56 -6.16 -11.63
N HIS A 83 3.16 -6.13 -10.44
CA HIS A 83 2.50 -5.95 -9.14
C HIS A 83 1.49 -7.04 -8.75
N LEU A 84 1.46 -8.16 -9.48
CA LEU A 84 0.68 -9.34 -9.11
C LEU A 84 1.31 -10.02 -7.90
N THR A 85 0.52 -10.69 -7.05
CA THR A 85 1.03 -11.59 -6.00
C THR A 85 0.23 -12.88 -5.97
N THR A 86 0.82 -13.98 -5.50
CA THR A 86 0.08 -15.23 -5.24
C THR A 86 -0.28 -15.29 -3.77
N LEU A 87 -1.57 -15.46 -3.48
CA LEU A 87 -2.09 -15.82 -2.17
C LEU A 87 -2.21 -17.34 -2.13
N ILE A 88 -1.61 -17.95 -1.11
CA ILE A 88 -1.74 -19.39 -0.83
C ILE A 88 -2.52 -19.52 0.46
N GLU A 89 -3.71 -20.12 0.38
CA GLU A 89 -4.51 -20.46 1.55
C GLU A 89 -4.21 -21.88 1.96
N LEU A 90 -4.00 -22.08 3.26
CA LEU A 90 -3.66 -23.36 3.87
C LEU A 90 -4.65 -23.63 5.00
N ASP A 91 -5.48 -24.65 4.82
CA ASP A 91 -6.42 -25.11 5.83
C ASP A 91 -6.34 -26.64 5.99
N PRO A 92 -6.94 -27.25 7.02
CA PRO A 92 -6.87 -28.70 7.24
C PRO A 92 -7.44 -29.58 6.11
N SER A 93 -8.33 -29.02 5.29
CA SER A 93 -8.98 -29.69 4.15
C SER A 93 -8.21 -29.54 2.84
N GLY A 94 -7.27 -28.60 2.73
CA GLY A 94 -6.44 -28.48 1.53
C GLY A 94 -5.61 -27.21 1.41
N THR A 95 -5.10 -27.01 0.20
CA THR A 95 -4.31 -25.83 -0.19
C THR A 95 -4.91 -25.25 -1.46
N SER A 96 -5.08 -23.93 -1.50
CA SER A 96 -5.53 -23.21 -2.69
C SER A 96 -4.52 -22.12 -3.06
N ALA A 97 -4.51 -21.73 -4.34
CA ALA A 97 -3.68 -20.64 -4.84
C ALA A 97 -4.50 -19.69 -5.70
N GLU A 98 -4.42 -18.40 -5.40
CA GLU A 98 -5.09 -17.33 -6.14
C GLU A 98 -4.09 -16.22 -6.48
N VAL A 99 -4.07 -15.79 -7.73
CA VAL A 99 -3.31 -14.61 -8.13
C VAL A 99 -4.14 -13.35 -7.85
N VAL A 100 -3.62 -12.54 -6.93
CA VAL A 100 -4.17 -11.24 -6.54
C VAL A 100 -3.59 -10.16 -7.46
N GLY A 101 -4.47 -9.34 -8.04
CA GLY A 101 -4.09 -8.32 -9.04
C GLY A 101 -4.67 -6.93 -8.80
N SER A 102 -5.03 -6.60 -7.56
CA SER A 102 -5.62 -5.31 -7.16
C SER A 102 -4.60 -4.19 -7.01
N MET A 103 -3.32 -4.52 -6.84
CA MET A 103 -2.22 -3.55 -6.87
C MET A 103 -1.79 -3.31 -8.32
N ILE A 104 -1.61 -2.04 -8.72
CA ILE A 104 -1.26 -1.66 -10.10
C ILE A 104 0.06 -0.92 -10.22
N ASP A 105 0.60 -0.43 -9.10
CA ASP A 105 1.88 0.28 -9.07
C ASP A 105 2.51 0.21 -7.67
N TYR A 106 3.79 0.58 -7.57
CA TYR A 106 4.49 0.85 -6.32
C TYR A 106 5.46 2.02 -6.54
N LEU A 107 5.20 3.13 -5.84
CA LEU A 107 5.96 4.37 -5.90
C LEU A 107 7.46 4.19 -5.55
N PRO A 108 8.37 4.91 -6.23
CA PRO A 108 9.78 4.96 -5.87
C PRO A 108 10.00 5.43 -4.43
N VAL A 109 10.93 4.77 -3.72
CA VAL A 109 11.34 5.18 -2.38
C VAL A 109 12.50 6.14 -2.50
N THR A 110 12.26 7.41 -2.21
CA THR A 110 13.22 8.51 -2.41
C THR A 110 13.36 9.34 -1.14
N GLU A 111 14.54 9.92 -0.93
CA GLU A 111 14.75 10.86 0.16
C GLU A 111 13.77 12.04 0.05
N GLY A 112 13.21 12.46 1.19
CA GLY A 112 12.19 13.51 1.24
C GLY A 112 10.79 13.08 0.79
N ASN A 113 10.60 11.82 0.37
CA ASN A 113 9.28 11.23 0.07
C ASN A 113 8.45 12.01 -0.97
N THR A 114 9.07 12.75 -1.90
CA THR A 114 8.36 13.61 -2.87
C THR A 114 7.35 12.83 -3.72
N ALA A 115 7.74 11.67 -4.25
CA ALA A 115 6.83 10.82 -5.04
C ALA A 115 5.59 10.36 -4.24
N LEU A 116 5.78 10.07 -2.95
CA LEU A 116 4.71 9.69 -2.03
C LEU A 116 3.76 10.86 -1.76
N ILE A 117 4.32 12.04 -1.47
CA ILE A 117 3.58 13.27 -1.21
C ILE A 117 2.74 13.66 -2.43
N ASP A 118 3.38 13.77 -3.60
CA ASP A 118 2.73 14.16 -4.86
C ASP A 118 1.59 13.22 -5.22
N ARG A 119 1.77 11.91 -4.98
CA ARG A 119 0.75 10.91 -5.27
C ARG A 119 -0.44 11.01 -4.33
N MET A 120 -0.21 11.15 -3.02
CA MET A 120 -1.28 11.34 -2.03
C MET A 120 -2.05 12.65 -2.25
N ALA A 121 -1.42 13.66 -2.86
CA ALA A 121 -2.06 14.93 -3.15
C ALA A 121 -3.10 14.87 -4.28
N GLN A 122 -3.07 13.84 -5.13
CA GLN A 122 -4.01 13.70 -6.25
C GLN A 122 -5.42 13.33 -5.80
N SER A 123 -6.45 13.85 -6.48
CA SER A 123 -7.86 13.70 -6.09
C SER A 123 -8.41 12.27 -6.20
N ASP A 124 -7.78 11.42 -7.01
CA ASP A 124 -8.16 10.02 -7.18
C ASP A 124 -7.84 9.17 -5.95
N ILE A 125 -6.77 9.51 -5.21
CA ILE A 125 -6.45 8.90 -3.92
C ILE A 125 -7.41 9.43 -2.85
N ARG A 126 -8.25 8.52 -2.38
CA ARG A 126 -9.30 8.78 -1.39
C ARG A 126 -9.00 8.14 -0.04
N ILE A 127 -8.16 7.10 -0.03
CA ILE A 127 -7.69 6.41 1.17
C ILE A 127 -6.16 6.33 1.15
N VAL A 128 -5.54 6.66 2.28
CA VAL A 128 -4.15 6.32 2.59
C VAL A 128 -4.16 5.29 3.72
N ALA A 129 -3.82 4.05 3.40
CA ALA A 129 -3.85 2.91 4.31
C ALA A 129 -2.46 2.57 4.85
N LEU A 130 -2.38 2.03 6.07
CA LEU A 130 -1.13 1.80 6.79
C LEU A 130 -1.05 0.36 7.32
N THR A 131 0.09 -0.30 7.08
CA THR A 131 0.56 -1.44 7.88
C THR A 131 2.04 -1.24 8.20
N VAL A 132 2.32 -0.31 9.12
CA VAL A 132 3.65 0.19 9.45
C VAL A 132 4.22 -0.42 10.73
N THR A 133 3.53 -1.40 11.32
CA THR A 133 3.79 -2.02 12.63
C THR A 133 3.58 -1.07 13.80
N GLU A 134 3.51 -1.60 15.02
CA GLU A 134 3.26 -0.86 16.25
C GLU A 134 4.32 0.24 16.49
N GLY A 135 5.59 -0.07 16.18
CA GLY A 135 6.69 0.88 16.29
C GLY A 135 6.67 1.98 15.21
N GLY A 136 5.84 1.82 14.18
CA GLY A 136 5.70 2.78 13.10
C GLY A 136 4.98 4.06 13.50
N TYR A 137 4.19 4.07 14.58
CA TYR A 137 3.29 5.17 14.98
C TYR A 137 3.94 6.23 15.88
N TYR A 138 5.21 6.09 16.23
CA TYR A 138 5.93 7.02 17.12
C TYR A 138 5.20 7.25 18.46
N ILE A 139 4.65 6.17 19.02
CA ILE A 139 4.05 6.18 20.36
C ILE A 139 5.09 5.70 21.36
N ASP A 140 5.36 6.49 22.39
CA ASP A 140 6.26 6.11 23.47
C ASP A 140 5.68 4.90 24.24
N PRO A 141 6.45 3.80 24.39
CA PRO A 141 5.93 2.57 24.96
C PRO A 141 5.61 2.68 26.46
N ALA A 142 6.23 3.62 27.18
CA ALA A 142 6.03 3.83 28.61
C ALA A 142 4.82 4.74 28.89
N THR A 143 4.70 5.85 28.15
CA THR A 143 3.64 6.85 28.35
C THR A 143 2.38 6.56 27.53
N LYS A 144 2.48 5.74 26.47
CA LYS A 144 1.41 5.49 25.49
C LYS A 144 0.92 6.76 24.78
N THR A 145 1.78 7.78 24.71
CA THR A 145 1.50 9.04 24.01
C THR A 145 2.45 9.26 22.85
N PHE A 146 2.11 10.19 21.96
CA PHE A 146 2.95 10.56 20.83
C PHE A 146 4.31 11.08 21.29
N ASP A 147 5.38 10.47 20.80
CA ASP A 147 6.77 10.85 21.06
C ASP A 147 7.20 11.97 20.11
N ALA A 148 6.84 13.20 20.47
CA ALA A 148 7.26 14.40 19.73
C ALA A 148 8.78 14.65 19.78
N ALA A 149 9.51 13.99 20.68
CA ALA A 149 10.96 14.13 20.81
C ALA A 149 11.73 13.13 19.94
N HIS A 150 11.05 12.17 19.32
CA HIS A 150 11.70 11.20 18.43
C HIS A 150 12.46 11.93 17.30
N PRO A 151 13.74 11.58 17.02
CA PRO A 151 14.56 12.31 16.05
C PRO A 151 13.93 12.46 14.66
N ASP A 152 13.26 11.43 14.16
CA ASP A 152 12.54 11.48 12.87
C ASP A 152 11.37 12.49 12.90
N ILE A 153 10.63 12.58 14.01
CA ILE A 153 9.50 13.52 14.16
C ILE A 153 10.01 14.96 14.25
N VAL A 154 11.08 15.18 15.01
CA VAL A 154 11.76 16.48 15.07
C VAL A 154 12.27 16.90 13.70
N HIS A 155 12.83 15.96 12.94
CA HIS A 155 13.27 16.22 11.56
C HIS A 155 12.10 16.61 10.66
N ASP A 156 11.01 15.85 10.66
CA ASP A 156 9.84 16.13 9.82
C ASP A 156 9.20 17.48 10.14
N ALA A 157 9.16 17.87 11.43
CA ALA A 157 8.68 19.18 11.85
C ALA A 157 9.57 20.32 11.36
N ALA A 158 10.90 20.12 11.31
CA ALA A 158 11.86 21.11 10.80
C ALA A 158 11.93 21.16 9.26
N HIS A 159 11.61 20.06 8.59
CA HIS A 159 11.72 19.89 7.14
C HIS A 159 10.41 19.39 6.51
N PRO A 160 9.30 20.15 6.60
CA PRO A 160 7.97 19.69 6.18
C PRO A 160 7.84 19.41 4.67
N GLU A 161 8.72 19.98 3.85
CA GLU A 161 8.76 19.76 2.40
C GLU A 161 9.64 18.54 2.00
N ALA A 162 10.37 17.95 2.96
CA ALA A 162 11.21 16.78 2.77
C ALA A 162 11.18 15.83 3.99
N PRO A 163 10.00 15.34 4.41
CA PRO A 163 9.85 14.49 5.58
C PRO A 163 10.46 13.10 5.34
N LYS A 164 10.89 12.46 6.42
CA LYS A 164 11.37 11.07 6.47
C LYS A 164 10.26 10.08 6.77
N THR A 165 9.25 10.47 7.55
CA THR A 165 8.24 9.53 8.03
C THR A 165 7.01 9.49 7.12
N ALA A 166 6.25 8.39 7.22
CA ALA A 166 4.95 8.29 6.57
C ALA A 166 4.00 9.41 7.02
N PHE A 167 4.03 9.79 8.29
CA PHE A 167 3.16 10.84 8.83
C PHE A 167 3.56 12.23 8.37
N GLY A 168 4.86 12.55 8.33
CA GLY A 168 5.33 13.81 7.75
C GLY A 168 4.90 13.93 6.28
N ALA A 169 5.04 12.84 5.51
CA ALA A 169 4.57 12.80 4.12
C ALA A 169 3.04 12.96 4.02
N MET A 170 2.26 12.31 4.88
CA MET A 170 0.80 12.45 4.92
C MET A 170 0.37 13.89 5.26
N VAL A 171 1.02 14.53 6.23
CA VAL A 171 0.75 15.93 6.62
C VAL A 171 1.10 16.88 5.46
N ALA A 172 2.23 16.69 4.80
CA ALA A 172 2.62 17.47 3.62
C ALA A 172 1.60 17.33 2.48
N ALA A 173 1.16 16.10 2.17
CA ALA A 173 0.14 15.87 1.15
C ALA A 173 -1.22 16.48 1.52
N LEU A 174 -1.65 16.37 2.78
CA LEU A 174 -2.89 16.99 3.26
C LEU A 174 -2.84 18.52 3.15
N ARG A 175 -1.67 19.13 3.41
CA ARG A 175 -1.45 20.57 3.18
C ARG A 175 -1.64 20.92 1.71
N MET A 176 -1.01 20.20 0.78
CA MET A 176 -1.17 20.42 -0.66
C MET A 176 -2.63 20.28 -1.12
N ARG A 177 -3.34 19.25 -0.63
CA ARG A 177 -4.75 19.02 -0.94
C ARG A 177 -5.66 20.14 -0.44
N ARG A 178 -5.41 20.62 0.78
CA ARG A 178 -6.11 21.78 1.35
C ARG A 178 -5.89 23.02 0.50
N ASP A 179 -4.64 23.32 0.19
CA ASP A 179 -4.26 24.54 -0.54
C ASP A 179 -4.78 24.50 -2.00
N SER A 180 -4.95 23.31 -2.57
CA SER A 180 -5.50 23.10 -3.92
C SER A 180 -7.02 22.83 -3.97
N GLY A 181 -7.72 22.83 -2.83
CA GLY A 181 -9.17 22.60 -2.79
C GLY A 181 -9.64 21.17 -3.09
N VAL A 182 -8.75 20.18 -3.04
CA VAL A 182 -9.05 18.76 -3.36
C VAL A 182 -9.82 18.06 -2.23
N GLY A 183 -9.73 18.59 -1.00
CA GLY A 183 -10.31 17.97 0.20
C GLY A 183 -9.43 16.85 0.78
N PRO A 184 -9.71 16.34 2.00
CA PRO A 184 -8.87 15.35 2.65
C PRO A 184 -9.01 13.95 2.03
N PHE A 185 -8.10 13.04 2.39
CA PHE A 185 -8.28 11.59 2.25
C PHE A 185 -8.55 10.97 3.64
N THR A 186 -9.08 9.75 3.66
CA THR A 186 -9.18 8.96 4.89
C THR A 186 -7.83 8.30 5.21
N GLY A 187 -7.32 8.49 6.43
CA GLY A 187 -6.25 7.66 6.97
C GLY A 187 -6.83 6.36 7.53
N GLN A 188 -6.36 5.21 7.05
CA GLN A 188 -6.87 3.90 7.45
C GLN A 188 -5.75 3.03 8.02
N SER A 189 -5.65 2.96 9.36
CA SER A 189 -4.77 1.97 9.97
C SER A 189 -5.32 0.55 9.78
N CYS A 190 -4.43 -0.35 9.39
CA CYS A 190 -4.67 -1.79 9.37
C CYS A 190 -3.67 -2.53 10.27
N ASP A 191 -3.00 -1.82 11.18
CA ASP A 191 -2.12 -2.42 12.17
C ASP A 191 -2.89 -2.92 13.38
N ASN A 192 -2.30 -3.87 14.09
CA ASN A 192 -2.88 -4.52 15.26
C ASN A 192 -2.70 -3.68 16.53
N LEU A 193 -3.38 -2.53 16.57
CA LEU A 193 -3.41 -1.63 17.72
C LEU A 193 -4.84 -1.50 18.25
N GLN A 194 -5.01 -1.40 19.56
CA GLN A 194 -6.29 -1.03 20.14
C GLN A 194 -6.57 0.44 19.80
N GLY A 195 -7.74 0.73 19.21
CA GLY A 195 -8.06 2.10 18.77
C GLY A 195 -7.06 2.60 17.73
N ASN A 196 -6.78 1.81 16.70
CA ASN A 196 -5.76 2.09 15.69
C ASN A 196 -6.05 3.29 14.77
N GLY A 197 -7.27 3.83 14.81
CA GLY A 197 -7.71 4.97 14.00
C GLY A 197 -7.47 6.33 14.63
#